data_AF-A0A8J3R1X4-F1
#
_entry.id   AF-A0A8J3R1X4-F1
#
_cell.length_a   1.000
_cell.length_b   1.000
_cell.length_c   1.000
_cell.angle_alpha   90.00
_cell.angle_beta   90.00
_cell.angle_gamma   90.00
#
_symmetry.space_group_name_H-M   'P 1'
#
loop_
_entity.id
_entity.type
_entity.pdbx_description
1 polymer ?
#
loop_
_entity_poly.entity_id
_entity_poly.type
_entity_poly.pdbx_seq_one_letter_code
_entity_poly.pdbx_strand_id
1 'polypeptide(L)'
;MTGPALLVVVPATPPAADTARVLDWRGVSSVGPLRPCRICRQPAMMRDPDGRPCHKVCAEQHEYERWHARTDLPHQHRTHRLAA
;
A
#
# COMPACT_ATOMS: atom_id res chain seq x y z
N MET A 1 5.78 -36.56 -33.63
CA MET A 1 7.03 -35.85 -33.29
C MET A 1 6.65 -34.43 -32.92
N THR A 2 6.42 -34.16 -31.64
CA THR A 2 5.89 -32.87 -31.16
C THR A 2 7.07 -32.09 -30.60
N GLY A 3 7.55 -31.09 -31.34
CA GLY A 3 8.68 -30.26 -30.93
C GLY A 3 8.33 -29.44 -29.67
N PRO A 4 9.29 -29.14 -28.79
CA PRO A 4 9.01 -28.39 -27.58
C PRO A 4 8.67 -26.94 -27.92
N ALA A 5 7.57 -26.45 -27.33
CA ALA A 5 7.21 -25.03 -27.35
C ALA A 5 8.30 -24.23 -26.61
N LEU A 6 8.87 -23.23 -27.30
CA LEU A 6 9.81 -22.29 -26.71
C LEU A 6 9.07 -21.42 -25.69
N LEU A 7 9.43 -21.52 -24.42
CA LEU A 7 8.92 -20.68 -23.34
C LEU A 7 9.77 -19.40 -23.31
N VAL A 8 9.24 -18.30 -23.84
CA VAL A 8 9.88 -16.98 -23.75
C VAL A 8 9.61 -16.40 -22.37
N VAL A 9 10.66 -16.30 -21.55
CA VAL A 9 10.62 -15.57 -20.28
C VAL A 9 10.66 -14.07 -20.61
N VAL A 10 9.51 -13.39 -20.51
CA VAL A 10 9.47 -11.92 -20.54
C VAL A 10 9.74 -11.43 -19.12
N PRO A 11 10.83 -10.69 -18.85
CA PRO A 11 11.02 -10.09 -17.53
C PRO A 11 9.91 -9.08 -17.29
N ALA A 12 9.12 -9.29 -16.23
CA ALA A 12 8.16 -8.31 -15.79
C ALA A 12 8.92 -7.02 -15.45
N THR A 13 8.69 -5.96 -16.21
CA THR A 13 9.21 -4.64 -15.89
C THR A 13 8.69 -4.28 -14.50
N PRO A 14 9.55 -4.02 -13.49
CA PRO A 14 9.06 -3.55 -12.20
C PRO A 14 8.32 -2.23 -12.43
N PRO A 15 7.14 -2.01 -11.82
CA PRO A 15 6.49 -0.72 -11.90
C PRO A 15 7.46 0.34 -11.39
N ALA A 16 7.53 1.46 -12.12
CA ALA A 16 8.44 2.56 -11.83
C ALA A 16 8.40 2.96 -10.35
N ALA A 17 9.58 3.30 -9.83
CA ALA A 17 9.89 3.66 -8.45
C ALA A 17 8.67 4.12 -7.63
N ASP A 18 8.31 3.26 -6.68
CA ASP A 18 7.30 3.50 -5.66
C ASP A 18 7.77 4.66 -4.77
N THR A 19 7.47 5.89 -5.20
CA THR A 19 7.51 7.03 -4.28
C THR A 19 6.54 6.68 -3.17
N ALA A 20 7.08 6.35 -1.98
CA ALA A 20 6.32 6.17 -0.76
C ALA A 20 5.19 7.19 -0.78
N ARG A 21 3.94 6.72 -0.92
CA ARG A 21 2.77 7.59 -1.05
C ARG A 21 2.57 8.32 0.27
N VAL A 22 3.35 9.38 0.48
CA VAL A 22 3.08 10.40 1.47
C VAL A 22 1.69 10.91 1.13
N LEU A 23 0.77 10.81 2.08
CA LEU A 23 -0.57 11.37 1.93
C LEU A 23 -0.41 12.84 1.50
N ASP A 24 -0.90 13.16 0.31
CA ASP A 24 -0.91 14.55 -0.14
C ASP A 24 -2.05 15.26 0.58
N TRP A 25 -1.69 15.95 1.66
CA TRP A 25 -2.61 16.74 2.45
C TRP A 25 -2.91 18.11 1.82
N ARG A 26 -2.25 18.49 0.71
CA ARG A 26 -2.44 19.79 0.06
C ARG A 26 -3.81 19.82 -0.64
N GLY A 27 -4.71 20.65 -0.14
CA GLY A 27 -5.99 20.96 -0.80
C GLY A 27 -7.10 19.90 -0.69
N VAL A 28 -6.84 18.73 -0.10
CA VAL A 28 -7.83 17.62 -0.01
C VAL A 28 -8.38 17.42 1.40
N SER A 29 -7.67 17.89 2.44
CA SER A 29 -8.13 17.81 3.82
C SER A 29 -8.85 19.08 4.26
N SER A 30 -10.04 18.92 4.84
CA SER A 30 -10.80 20.00 5.47
C SER A 30 -10.75 19.91 7.00
N VAL A 31 -11.09 21.02 7.66
CA VAL A 31 -11.24 21.11 9.12
C VAL A 31 -12.72 21.37 9.44
N GLY A 32 -13.25 20.66 10.43
CA GLY A 32 -14.63 20.84 10.89
C GLY A 32 -14.80 20.53 12.39
N PRO A 33 -16.05 20.41 12.88
CA PRO A 33 -16.34 20.12 14.27
C PRO A 33 -15.67 18.83 14.76
N LEU A 34 -15.42 18.73 16.06
CA LEU A 34 -14.92 17.49 16.66
C LEU A 34 -15.87 16.33 16.36
N ARG A 35 -15.35 15.30 15.69
CA ARG A 35 -16.02 14.03 15.43
C ARG A 35 -15.07 12.88 15.72
N PRO A 36 -15.56 11.68 16.09
CA PRO A 36 -14.70 10.54 16.37
C PRO A 36 -13.84 10.17 15.16
N CYS A 37 -12.53 10.07 15.34
CA CYS A 37 -11.59 9.60 14.32
C CYS A 37 -11.97 8.18 13.85
N ARG A 38 -11.94 7.92 12.54
CA ARG A 38 -12.30 6.60 11.98
C ARG A 38 -11.34 5.48 12.39
N ILE A 39 -10.14 5.82 12.87
CA ILE A 39 -9.08 4.87 13.23
C ILE A 39 -9.04 4.69 14.75
N CYS A 40 -8.64 5.73 15.49
CA CYS A 40 -8.45 5.63 16.95
C CYS A 40 -9.70 5.97 17.78
N ARG A 41 -10.81 6.37 17.14
CA ARG A 41 -12.08 6.79 17.78
C ARG A 41 -12.01 8.02 18.69
N GLN A 42 -10.84 8.62 18.91
CA GLN A 42 -10.70 9.88 19.66
C GLN A 42 -11.18 11.10 18.84
N PRO A 43 -11.56 12.22 19.48
CA PRO A 43 -12.05 13.41 18.78
C PRO A 43 -11.03 13.96 17.77
N ALA A 44 -11.47 14.19 16.52
CA ALA A 44 -10.68 14.73 15.42
C ALA A 44 -11.40 15.88 14.72
N MET A 45 -10.67 16.96 14.47
CA MET A 45 -11.16 18.11 13.69
C MET A 45 -10.92 17.94 12.18
N MET A 46 -9.86 17.23 11.79
CA MET A 46 -9.48 17.01 10.39
C MET A 46 -10.39 16.02 9.67
N ARG A 47 -10.43 16.13 8.34
CA ARG A 47 -11.08 15.19 7.42
C ARG A 47 -10.06 14.65 6.42
N ASP A 48 -10.20 13.38 6.08
CA ASP A 48 -9.51 12.77 4.95
C ASP A 48 -10.16 13.22 3.61
N PRO A 49 -9.59 12.84 2.45
CA PRO A 49 -10.14 13.18 1.14
C PRO A 49 -11.60 12.78 0.92
N ASP A 50 -12.08 11.74 1.61
CA ASP A 50 -13.46 11.27 1.54
C ASP A 50 -14.39 12.02 2.51
N GLY A 51 -13.88 13.07 3.19
CA GLY A 51 -14.63 13.85 4.16
C GLY A 51 -14.83 13.14 5.50
N ARG A 52 -14.10 12.06 5.80
CA ARG A 52 -14.25 11.27 7.04
C ARG A 52 -13.34 11.81 8.14
N PRO A 53 -13.80 11.87 9.40
CA PRO A 53 -12.99 12.34 10.52
C PRO A 53 -11.75 11.46 10.72
N CYS A 54 -10.57 12.07 10.68
CA CYS A 54 -9.31 11.37 10.83
C CYS A 54 -8.22 12.31 11.35
N HIS A 55 -7.37 11.86 12.27
CA HIS A 55 -6.13 12.56 12.59
C HIS A 55 -5.12 12.34 11.47
N LYS A 56 -4.33 13.37 11.16
CA LYS A 56 -3.21 13.28 10.21
C LYS A 56 -2.32 12.07 10.51
N VAL A 57 -1.86 11.95 11.76
CA VAL A 57 -0.95 10.90 12.22
C VAL A 57 -1.59 9.51 12.06
N CYS A 58 -2.86 9.36 12.42
CA CYS A 58 -3.55 8.08 12.25
C CYS A 58 -3.65 7.68 10.77
N ALA A 59 -3.94 8.61 9.87
CA ALA A 59 -3.97 8.33 8.44
C ALA A 59 -2.59 7.94 7.90
N GLU A 60 -1.54 8.68 8.27
CA GLU A 60 -0.16 8.38 7.84
C GLU A 60 0.30 7.00 8.32
N GLN A 61 0.03 6.68 9.59
CA GLN A 61 0.38 5.38 10.15
C GLN A 61 -0.41 4.24 9.49
N HIS A 62 -1.70 4.42 9.25
CA HIS A 62 -2.52 3.41 8.58
C HIS A 62 -2.06 3.14 7.13
N GLU A 63 -1.67 4.18 6.38
CA GLU A 63 -1.12 3.98 5.03
C GLU A 63 0.27 3.32 5.07
N TYR A 64 1.10 3.65 6.07
CA TYR A 64 2.38 2.97 6.32
C TYR A 64 2.16 1.48 6.59
N GLU A 65 1.26 1.13 7.51
CA GLU A 65 0.93 -0.26 7.86
C GLU A 65 0.36 -1.02 6.65
N ARG A 66 -0.54 -0.41 5.88
CA ARG A 66 -1.08 -0.99 4.65
C ARG A 66 -0.02 -1.26 3.59
N TRP A 67 0.96 -0.36 3.45
CA TRP A 67 2.06 -0.56 2.51
C TRP A 67 2.93 -1.73 2.94
N HIS A 68 3.33 -1.80 4.21
CA HIS A 68 4.14 -2.89 4.74
C HIS A 68 3.42 -4.24 4.66
N ALA A 69 2.12 -4.29 4.98
CA ALA A 69 1.33 -5.52 4.84
C ALA A 69 1.23 -6.05 3.39
N ARG A 70 1.38 -5.19 2.38
CA ARG A 70 1.44 -5.61 0.97
C ARG A 70 2.84 -6.07 0.56
N THR A 71 3.88 -5.42 1.10
CA THR A 71 5.27 -5.73 0.77
C THR A 71 5.78 -6.97 1.54
N ASP A 72 5.17 -7.32 2.68
CA ASP A 72 5.40 -8.55 3.43
C ASP A 72 4.76 -9.81 2.79
N LEU A 73 4.24 -9.72 1.57
CA LEU A 73 4.02 -10.93 0.77
C LEU A 73 5.37 -11.63 0.62
N PRO A 74 5.50 -12.91 1.05
CA PRO A 74 6.78 -13.59 1.05
C PRO A 74 7.34 -13.56 -0.36
N HIS A 75 8.53 -13.00 -0.52
CA HIS A 75 9.36 -13.22 -1.69
C HIS A 75 9.49 -14.74 -1.82
N GLN A 76 8.74 -15.32 -2.75
CA GLN A 76 8.64 -16.76 -2.89
C GLN A 76 10.03 -17.25 -3.31
N HIS A 77 10.84 -17.69 -2.34
CA HIS A 77 12.06 -18.43 -2.63
C HIS A 77 11.64 -19.71 -3.34
N ARG A 78 11.64 -19.67 -4.67
CA ARG A 78 11.49 -20.85 -5.52
C ARG A 78 12.69 -21.74 -5.24
N THR A 79 12.55 -22.67 -4.31
CA THR A 79 13.57 -23.67 -4.03
C THR A 79 13.69 -24.57 -5.26
N HIS A 80 14.76 -24.37 -6.03
CA HIS A 80 15.19 -25.37 -7.00
C HIS A 80 15.61 -26.61 -6.20
N ARG A 81 14.77 -27.65 -6.20
CA ARG A 81 15.13 -28.98 -5.71
C ARG A 81 16.23 -29.51 -6.64
N LEU A 82 17.48 -29.42 -6.21
CA LEU A 82 18.57 -30.14 -6.84
C LEU A 82 18.29 -31.63 -6.65
N ALA A 83 17.99 -32.31 -7.75
CA ALA A 83 17.93 -33.76 -7.79
C ALA A 83 19.32 -34.27 -8.20
N ALA A 84 19.93 -35.06 -7.32
CA ALA A 84 20.92 -36.08 -7.64
C ALA A 84 20.57 -37.30 -6.79
#